data_AF-A0A9R0RFU8-F1
#
_entry.id   AF-A0A9R0RFU8-F1
#
_cell.length_a   1.000
_cell.length_b   1.000
_cell.length_c   1.000
_cell.angle_alpha   90.00
_cell.angle_beta   90.00
_cell.angle_gamma   90.00
#
_symmetry.space_group_name_H-M   'P 1'
#
loop_
_entity.id
_entity.type
_entity.pdbx_description
1 polymer ?
#
loop_
_entity_poly.entity_id
_entity_poly.type
_entity_poly.pdbx_seq_one_letter_code
_entity_poly.pdbx_strand_id
1 'polypeptide(L)'
;MRFPAISWCDSGSGAVLARSSQPIAMMDHNEDVKLVYAFCTPRIKPTDEFSVNRKLYIVDCRPWTSAQANKLTRGGTESASTYQEAEIVFLGILNIHDIRGSFTGLREYVNAYESIHQVDSL
;
A
#
# COMPACT_ATOMS: atom_id res chain seq x y z
N MET A 1 -1.87 -7.82 13.90
CA MET A 1 -1.33 -8.26 12.60
C MET A 1 -2.49 -8.62 11.69
N ARG A 2 -2.42 -8.27 10.40
CA ARG A 2 -3.37 -8.70 9.36
C ARG A 2 -2.59 -9.43 8.28
N PHE A 3 -2.79 -10.73 8.18
CA PHE A 3 -2.12 -11.55 7.18
C PHE A 3 -2.52 -11.13 5.75
N PRO A 4 -1.64 -11.38 4.75
CA PRO A 4 -1.99 -11.24 3.35
C PRO A 4 -3.24 -12.05 2.99
N ALA A 5 -4.27 -11.35 2.53
CA ALA A 5 -5.53 -11.95 2.10
C ALA A 5 -5.99 -11.36 0.77
N ILE A 6 -6.51 -12.21 -0.10
CA ILE A 6 -7.00 -11.82 -1.42
C ILE A 6 -8.23 -10.94 -1.26
N SER A 7 -8.19 -9.77 -1.90
CA SER A 7 -9.31 -8.84 -1.99
C SER A 7 -9.99 -8.92 -3.35
N TRP A 8 -9.24 -9.25 -4.40
CA TRP A 8 -9.76 -9.33 -5.76
C TRP A 8 -8.88 -10.24 -6.64
N CYS A 9 -9.50 -10.85 -7.66
CA CYS A 9 -8.83 -11.66 -8.67
C CYS A 9 -9.34 -11.26 -10.06
N ASP A 10 -8.44 -11.13 -11.02
CA ASP A 10 -8.80 -10.97 -12.43
C ASP A 10 -9.19 -12.32 -13.05
N SER A 11 -10.29 -12.33 -13.81
CA SER A 11 -10.83 -13.57 -14.41
C SER A 11 -10.12 -14.00 -15.70
N GLY A 12 -9.49 -13.07 -16.42
CA GLY A 12 -8.78 -13.36 -17.67
C GLY A 12 -7.34 -13.77 -17.43
N SER A 13 -6.56 -12.90 -16.77
CA SER A 13 -5.14 -13.11 -16.49
C SER A 13 -4.87 -13.98 -15.27
N GLY A 14 -5.84 -14.09 -14.34
CA GLY A 14 -5.63 -14.72 -13.04
C GLY A 14 -4.69 -13.94 -12.12
N ALA A 15 -4.52 -12.63 -12.34
CA ALA A 15 -3.81 -11.73 -11.45
C ALA A 15 -4.57 -11.56 -10.12
N VAL A 16 -3.84 -11.30 -9.03
CA VAL A 16 -4.40 -11.23 -7.68
C VAL A 16 -4.05 -9.90 -7.03
N LEU A 17 -5.04 -9.26 -6.42
CA LEU A 17 -4.85 -8.17 -5.48
C LEU A 17 -5.04 -8.70 -4.06
N ALA A 18 -3.98 -8.67 -3.26
CA ALA A 18 -4.02 -9.01 -1.84
C ALA A 18 -3.79 -7.78 -0.97
N ARG A 19 -4.27 -7.83 0.28
CA ARG A 19 -4.09 -6.77 1.30
C ARG A 19 -3.59 -7.37 2.61
N SER A 20 -2.79 -6.60 3.35
CA SER A 20 -2.24 -6.99 4.65
C SER A 20 -2.03 -5.76 5.56
N SER A 21 -1.47 -5.96 6.74
CA SER A 21 -0.74 -4.91 7.48
C SER A 21 0.75 -5.03 7.19
N GLN A 22 1.52 -3.97 7.47
CA GLN A 22 2.99 -4.05 7.45
C GLN A 22 3.51 -5.26 8.25
N PRO A 23 4.63 -5.86 7.81
CA PRO A 23 5.27 -6.97 8.51
C PRO A 23 5.79 -6.52 9.90
N ILE A 24 5.99 -7.50 10.77
CA ILE A 24 6.56 -7.31 12.11
C ILE A 24 7.94 -7.98 12.12
N ALA A 25 8.98 -7.30 12.65
CA ALA A 25 10.38 -7.78 12.68
C ALA A 25 10.56 -9.23 13.13
N MET A 26 9.72 -9.67 14.08
CA MET A 26 9.97 -10.86 14.89
C MET A 26 9.30 -12.12 14.35
N MET A 27 8.69 -12.05 13.18
CA MET A 27 8.08 -13.22 12.54
C MET A 27 9.04 -13.88 11.58
N ASP A 28 9.00 -15.21 11.54
CA ASP A 28 9.74 -16.00 10.57
C ASP A 28 9.39 -15.52 9.15
N HIS A 29 10.33 -14.78 8.56
CA HIS A 29 10.17 -14.20 7.23
C HIS A 29 9.98 -15.27 6.16
N ASN A 30 10.40 -16.51 6.41
CA ASN A 30 10.37 -17.54 5.38
C ASN A 30 8.94 -17.96 5.01
N GLU A 31 8.05 -18.10 6.00
CA GLU A 31 6.65 -18.47 5.74
C GLU A 31 5.84 -17.30 5.15
N ASP A 32 6.08 -16.07 5.60
CA ASP A 32 5.48 -14.86 5.03
C ASP A 32 5.87 -14.68 3.56
N VAL A 33 7.16 -14.84 3.26
CA VAL A 33 7.70 -14.75 1.90
C VAL A 33 7.09 -15.83 0.99
N LYS A 34 7.03 -17.09 1.44
CA LYS A 34 6.37 -18.18 0.70
C LYS A 34 4.90 -17.88 0.43
N LEU A 35 4.18 -17.38 1.43
CA LEU A 35 2.76 -17.04 1.30
C LEU A 35 2.55 -15.95 0.25
N VAL A 36 3.37 -14.89 0.27
CA VAL A 36 3.26 -13.79 -0.69
C VAL A 36 3.61 -14.26 -2.11
N TYR A 37 4.65 -15.08 -2.28
CA TYR A 37 4.99 -15.64 -3.59
C TYR A 37 3.95 -16.63 -4.12
N ALA A 38 3.21 -17.32 -3.26
CA ALA A 38 2.12 -18.20 -3.68
C ALA A 38 0.99 -17.45 -4.40
N PHE A 39 0.85 -16.13 -4.22
CA PHE A 39 -0.08 -15.33 -5.02
C PHE A 39 0.36 -15.20 -6.50
N CYS A 40 1.63 -15.40 -6.80
CA CYS A 40 2.15 -15.37 -8.16
C CYS A 40 1.94 -16.70 -8.90
N THR A 41 1.54 -17.77 -8.21
CA THR A 41 1.29 -19.06 -8.86
C THR A 41 0.09 -18.97 -9.83
N PRO A 42 0.22 -19.42 -11.09
CA PRO A 42 -0.88 -19.44 -12.05
C PRO A 42 -2.10 -20.21 -11.53
N ARG A 43 -3.26 -19.55 -11.55
CA ARG A 43 -4.56 -20.14 -11.15
C ARG A 43 -5.38 -20.67 -12.33
N ILE A 44 -4.98 -20.29 -13.53
CA ILE A 44 -5.59 -20.70 -14.80
C ILE A 44 -4.53 -21.54 -15.50
N LYS A 45 -4.95 -22.63 -16.17
CA LYS A 45 -4.01 -23.44 -16.96
C LYS A 45 -3.32 -22.52 -17.96
N PRO A 46 -1.98 -22.51 -18.02
CA PRO A 46 -1.29 -21.75 -19.04
C PRO A 46 -1.72 -22.32 -20.40
N THR A 47 -2.48 -21.53 -21.17
CA THR A 47 -2.47 -21.67 -22.63
C THR A 47 -1.12 -21.15 -23.10
N ASP A 48 -0.57 -21.70 -24.19
CA ASP A 48 0.82 -21.44 -24.62
C ASP A 48 1.19 -19.95 -24.80
N GLU A 49 0.22 -19.03 -24.87
CA GLU A 49 0.42 -17.57 -24.91
C GLU A 49 0.54 -16.87 -23.54
N PHE A 50 0.19 -17.53 -22.43
CA PHE A 50 0.12 -16.93 -21.08
C PHE A 50 1.15 -17.50 -20.09
N SER A 51 2.26 -18.09 -20.58
CA SER A 51 3.42 -18.43 -19.74
C SER A 51 4.20 -17.17 -19.29
N VAL A 52 3.47 -16.15 -18.85
CA VAL A 52 4.02 -14.84 -18.49
C VAL A 52 4.67 -15.00 -17.13
N ASN A 53 5.95 -14.66 -17.05
CA ASN A 53 6.65 -14.47 -15.79
C ASN A 53 5.88 -13.41 -14.97
N ARG A 54 5.16 -13.83 -13.93
CA ARG A 54 4.29 -12.96 -13.14
C ARG A 54 5.15 -12.19 -12.15
N LYS A 55 5.24 -10.88 -12.34
CA LYS A 55 5.98 -9.99 -11.43
C LYS A 55 5.15 -9.72 -10.17
N LEU A 56 5.78 -9.88 -9.00
CA LEU A 56 5.18 -9.53 -7.72
C LEU A 56 5.37 -8.04 -7.45
N TYR A 57 4.28 -7.34 -7.13
CA TYR A 57 4.32 -5.96 -6.65
C TYR A 57 3.90 -5.90 -5.19
N ILE A 58 4.74 -5.27 -4.36
CA ILE A 58 4.43 -4.91 -2.99
C ILE A 58 4.23 -3.40 -2.96
N VAL A 59 2.97 -2.98 -2.84
CA VAL A 59 2.60 -1.57 -2.88
C VAL A 59 2.32 -1.08 -1.46
N ASP A 60 3.23 -0.30 -0.92
CA ASP A 60 3.06 0.39 0.36
C ASP A 60 2.41 1.75 0.11
N CYS A 61 1.25 1.98 0.72
CA CYS A 61 0.55 3.25 0.57
C CYS A 61 1.33 4.43 1.15
N ARG A 62 2.22 4.20 2.12
CA ARG A 62 2.89 5.26 2.87
C ARG A 62 3.95 6.00 2.03
N PRO A 63 4.35 7.21 2.44
CA PRO A 63 5.62 7.78 2.04
C PRO A 63 6.77 6.90 2.52
N TRP A 64 7.83 6.82 1.72
CA TRP A 64 9.04 6.06 2.06
C TRP A 64 9.58 6.39 3.45
N THR A 65 9.61 7.67 3.83
CA THR A 65 10.08 8.13 5.15
C THR A 65 9.22 7.57 6.30
N SER A 66 7.89 7.58 6.15
CA SER A 66 6.98 7.00 7.14
C SER A 66 7.10 5.49 7.23
N ALA A 67 7.35 4.81 6.10
CA ALA A 67 7.63 3.37 6.10
C ALA A 67 8.91 3.06 6.88
N GLN A 68 9.99 3.82 6.67
CA GLN A 68 11.24 3.68 7.41
C GLN A 68 11.10 3.98 8.90
N ALA A 69 10.32 5.00 9.29
CA ALA A 69 10.03 5.27 10.71
C ALA A 69 9.29 4.11 11.38
N ASN A 70 8.34 3.50 10.67
CA ASN A 70 7.64 2.30 11.14
C ASN A 70 8.55 1.07 11.17
N LYS A 71 9.56 0.98 10.28
CA LYS A 71 10.60 -0.06 10.36
C LYS A 71 11.35 0.02 11.67
N LEU A 72 11.76 1.22 12.08
CA LEU A 72 12.51 1.42 13.31
C LEU A 72 11.68 1.15 14.57
N THR A 73 10.40 1.53 14.56
CA THR A 73 9.52 1.44 15.75
C THR A 73 8.80 0.10 15.89
N ARG A 74 8.43 -0.54 14.77
CA ARG A 74 7.67 -1.80 14.73
C ARG A 74 8.45 -2.96 14.11
N GLY A 75 9.68 -2.69 13.68
CA GLY A 75 10.65 -3.69 13.26
C GLY A 75 10.52 -4.23 11.84
N GLY A 76 9.44 -3.95 11.11
CA GLY A 76 9.23 -4.53 9.77
C GLY A 76 8.86 -3.53 8.70
N THR A 77 9.56 -3.60 7.57
CA THR A 77 9.08 -3.20 6.24
C THR A 77 9.45 -4.30 5.27
N GLU A 78 8.64 -4.45 4.24
CA GLU A 78 9.03 -5.18 3.05
C GLU A 78 10.31 -4.53 2.50
N SER A 79 11.31 -5.35 2.20
CA SER A 79 12.60 -4.90 1.70
C SER A 79 13.03 -5.75 0.52
N ALA A 80 13.77 -5.18 -0.43
CA ALA A 80 14.28 -5.93 -1.57
C ALA A 80 15.19 -7.09 -1.14
N SER A 81 15.82 -7.02 0.04
CA SER A 81 16.58 -8.13 0.61
C SER A 81 15.69 -9.30 1.09
N THR A 82 14.46 -9.03 1.54
CA THR A 82 13.49 -10.04 1.99
C THR A 82 12.67 -10.61 0.84
N TYR A 83 12.31 -9.75 -0.11
CA TYR A 83 11.47 -10.07 -1.27
C TYR A 83 12.25 -9.80 -2.56
N GLN A 84 13.23 -10.65 -2.85
CA GLN A 84 14.22 -10.44 -3.93
C GLN A 84 13.63 -10.29 -5.34
N GLU A 85 12.49 -10.93 -5.61
CA GLU A 85 11.82 -10.91 -6.91
C GLU A 85 10.60 -9.96 -6.94
N ALA A 86 10.35 -9.23 -5.85
CA ALA A 86 9.27 -8.26 -5.76
C ALA A 86 9.74 -6.85 -6.12
N GLU A 87 8.86 -6.10 -6.78
CA GLU A 87 9.01 -4.65 -6.92
C GLU A 87 8.24 -3.95 -5.78
N ILE A 88 8.96 -3.14 -4.99
CA ILE A 88 8.39 -2.39 -3.88
C ILE A 88 8.09 -0.95 -4.34
N VAL A 89 6.84 -0.54 -4.22
CA VAL A 89 6.34 0.77 -4.65
C VAL A 89 5.76 1.52 -3.46
N PHE A 90 6.13 2.80 -3.31
CA PHE A 90 5.57 3.69 -2.29
C PHE A 90 4.62 4.71 -2.91
N LEU A 91 3.36 4.76 -2.47
CA LEU A 91 2.36 5.67 -3.06
C LEU A 91 2.38 7.09 -2.46
N GLY A 92 3.07 7.30 -1.34
CA GLY A 92 3.18 8.64 -0.75
C GLY A 92 1.91 9.17 -0.09
N ILE A 93 0.95 8.30 0.24
CA ILE A 93 -0.31 8.67 0.90
C ILE A 93 -0.04 9.01 2.36
N LEU A 94 -0.24 10.28 2.71
CA LEU A 94 -0.02 10.80 4.06
C LEU A 94 -0.89 10.10 5.10
N ASN A 95 -0.46 10.14 6.35
CA ASN A 95 -1.19 9.49 7.43
C ASN A 95 -2.46 10.27 7.79
N ILE A 96 -3.31 9.66 8.62
CA ILE A 96 -4.60 10.24 9.01
C ILE A 96 -4.49 11.60 9.72
N HIS A 97 -3.37 11.89 10.38
CA HIS A 97 -3.17 13.16 11.07
C HIS A 97 -2.87 14.28 10.08
N ASP A 98 -2.07 14.00 9.06
CA ASP A 98 -1.78 14.94 7.98
C ASP A 98 -3.04 15.24 7.16
N ILE A 99 -3.80 14.21 6.79
CA ILE A 99 -5.08 14.36 6.07
C ILE A 99 -6.08 15.17 6.90
N ARG A 100 -6.17 14.91 8.20
CA ARG A 100 -6.99 15.73 9.11
C ARG A 100 -6.54 17.19 9.11
N GLY A 101 -5.23 17.45 9.16
CA GLY A 101 -4.69 18.81 9.06
C GLY A 101 -5.06 19.50 7.75
N SER A 102 -4.99 18.78 6.63
CA SER A 102 -5.41 19.27 5.31
C SER A 102 -6.89 19.70 5.29
N PHE A 103 -7.79 18.87 5.82
CA PHE A 103 -9.22 19.21 5.89
C PHE A 103 -9.51 20.36 6.86
N THR A 104 -8.78 20.46 7.97
CA THR A 104 -8.89 21.62 8.87
C THR A 104 -8.49 22.91 8.14
N GLY A 105 -7.35 22.92 7.44
CA GLY A 105 -6.90 24.09 6.69
C GLY A 105 -7.87 24.49 5.57
N LEU A 106 -8.45 23.52 4.86
CA LEU A 106 -9.48 23.78 3.87
C LEU A 106 -10.71 24.46 4.49
N ARG A 107 -11.16 23.97 5.64
CA ARG A 107 -12.31 24.56 6.36
C ARG A 107 -12.02 25.98 6.81
N GLU A 108 -10.84 26.25 7.36
CA GLU A 108 -10.43 27.59 7.78
C GLU A 108 -10.40 28.56 6.60
N TYR A 109 -9.87 28.12 5.46
CA TYR A 109 -9.84 28.93 4.24
C TYR A 109 -11.25 29.28 3.74
N VAL A 110 -12.15 28.30 3.66
CA VAL A 110 -13.54 28.52 3.23
C VAL A 110 -14.25 29.51 4.17
N ASN A 111 -14.11 29.34 5.48
CA ASN A 111 -14.72 30.25 6.47
C ASN A 111 -14.18 31.69 6.34
N ALA A 112 -12.86 31.84 6.15
CA ALA A 112 -12.24 33.15 5.96
C ALA A 112 -12.75 33.81 4.67
N TYR A 113 -12.85 33.07 3.57
CA TYR A 113 -13.35 33.56 2.30
C TYR A 113 -14.80 34.06 2.41
N GLU A 114 -15.70 33.31 3.05
CA GLU A 114 -17.08 33.74 3.30
C GLU A 114 -17.14 35.02 4.14
N SER A 115 -16.28 35.14 5.16
CA SER A 115 -16.25 36.33 6.02
C SER A 115 -15.79 37.60 5.29
N ILE A 116 -14.87 37.48 4.34
CA ILE A 116 -14.38 38.61 3.54
C ILE A 116 -15.47 39.07 2.57
N HIS A 117 -16.10 38.13 1.86
CA HIS A 117 -17.09 38.48 0.83
C HIS A 117 -18.47 38.87 1.38
N GLN A 118 -18.78 38.59 2.64
CA GLN A 118 -19.93 39.21 3.32
C GLN A 118 -19.71 40.70 3.62
N VAL A 119 -18.46 41.16 3.74
CA VAL A 119 -18.12 42.57 4.00
C VAL A 119 -18.13 43.40 2.72
N ASP A 120 -17.73 42.83 1.59
CA ASP A 120 -17.76 43.52 0.27
C ASP A 120 -19.17 43.64 -0.34
N SER A 121 -20.17 43.05 0.31
CA SER A 121 -21.59 43.06 -0.11
C SER A 121 -22.44 44.14 0.58
N LEU A 122 -21.81 44.96 1.45
CA LEU A 122 -22.42 46.06 2.20
C LEU A 122 -21.88 47.41 1.71
#